data_AF-A0A963N7N8-F1
#
_entry.id   AF-A0A963N7N8-F1
#
_cell.length_a   1.000
_cell.length_b   1.000
_cell.length_c   1.000
_cell.angle_alpha   90.00
_cell.angle_beta   90.00
_cell.angle_gamma   90.00
#
_symmetry.space_group_name_H-M   'P 1'
#
loop_
_entity.id
_entity.type
_entity.pdbx_description
1 polymer ?
#
loop_
_entity_poly.entity_id
_entity_poly.type
_entity_poly.pdbx_seq_one_letter_code
_entity_poly.pdbx_strand_id
1 'polypeptide(L)'
;CPYCQRLEGELEKLDNLTLYTFAYPLEGLHPEAKDKAVSVWCAPDRARAWAELMKSGKAPDKRSCDHPVDRNIALAQRLGIQGTPTLLSADGRMLPGAASSERIEQWLAESRP
;
A
#
# COMPACT_ATOMS: atom_id res chain seq x y z
N CYS A 1 3.53 -2.46 -9.18
CA CYS A 1 2.78 -1.18 -9.21
C CYS A 1 3.79 -0.04 -9.18
N PRO A 2 4.17 0.54 -10.34
CA PRO A 2 5.18 1.60 -10.39
C PRO A 2 4.81 2.83 -9.54
N TYR A 3 3.53 3.21 -9.51
CA TYR A 3 3.06 4.32 -8.68
C TYR A 3 3.17 4.05 -7.18
N CYS A 4 3.01 2.80 -6.74
CA CYS A 4 3.20 2.40 -5.35
C CYS A 4 4.68 2.48 -4.96
N GLN A 5 5.59 2.07 -5.87
CA GLN A 5 7.03 2.20 -5.67
C GLN A 5 7.45 3.68 -5.57
N ARG A 6 6.90 4.53 -6.44
CA ARG A 6 7.10 5.99 -6.36
C ARG A 6 6.60 6.55 -5.03
N LEU A 7 5.41 6.16 -4.58
CA LEU A 7 4.84 6.63 -3.31
C LEU A 7 5.70 6.19 -2.12
N GLU A 8 6.18 4.94 -2.11
CA GLU A 8 7.04 4.45 -1.03
C GLU A 8 8.25 5.38 -0.82
N GLY A 9 8.94 5.77 -1.91
CA GLY A 9 10.06 6.71 -1.82
C GLY A 9 9.70 8.12 -1.37
N GLU A 10 8.44 8.55 -1.52
CA GLU A 10 7.95 9.81 -0.95
C GLU A 10 7.59 9.66 0.54
N LEU A 11 7.05 8.52 0.95
CA LEU A 11 6.73 8.23 2.35
C LEU A 11 7.99 8.14 3.22
N GLU A 12 9.12 7.71 2.67
CA GLU A 12 10.41 7.68 3.39
C GLU A 12 10.98 9.05 3.75
N LYS A 13 10.52 10.11 3.07
CA LYS A 13 10.93 11.49 3.37
C LYS A 13 10.14 12.10 4.53
N LEU A 14 9.09 11.41 4.99
CA LEU A 14 8.19 11.89 6.02
C LEU A 14 8.61 11.36 7.39
N ASP A 15 8.72 12.27 8.36
CA ASP A 15 8.93 11.93 9.75
C ASP A 15 7.60 11.89 10.52
N ASN A 16 7.57 11.13 11.63
CA ASN A 16 6.43 11.05 12.56
C ASN A 16 5.10 10.60 11.90
N LEU A 17 5.17 9.61 11.02
CA LEU A 17 4.01 8.97 10.38
C LEU A 17 3.88 7.51 10.84
N THR A 18 2.65 7.06 11.10
CA THR A 18 2.34 5.63 11.22
C THR A 18 1.63 5.15 9.96
N LEU A 19 2.24 4.23 9.23
CA LEU A 19 1.70 3.67 8.00
C LEU A 19 1.03 2.31 8.26
N TYR A 20 -0.22 2.17 7.82
CA TYR A 20 -0.91 0.89 7.77
C TYR A 20 -1.13 0.49 6.32
N THR A 21 -0.40 -0.53 5.87
CA THR A 21 -0.46 -0.99 4.48
C THR A 21 -1.48 -2.11 4.32
N PHE A 22 -2.51 -1.88 3.50
CA PHE A 22 -3.49 -2.88 3.10
C PHE A 22 -3.24 -3.28 1.65
N ALA A 23 -2.79 -4.52 1.42
CA ALA A 23 -2.55 -4.98 0.06
C ALA A 23 -3.86 -5.07 -0.73
N TYR A 24 -3.91 -4.38 -1.88
CA TYR A 24 -5.02 -4.40 -2.84
C TYR A 24 -4.50 -4.76 -4.24
N PRO A 25 -4.31 -6.06 -4.54
CA PRO A 25 -3.81 -6.49 -5.84
C PRO A 25 -4.88 -6.29 -6.93
N LEU A 26 -4.56 -5.50 -7.95
CA LEU A 26 -5.42 -5.29 -9.12
C LEU A 26 -5.25 -6.45 -10.13
N GLU A 27 -5.78 -7.62 -9.80
CA GLU A 27 -5.59 -8.86 -10.57
C GLU A 27 -6.03 -8.75 -12.03
N GLY A 28 -7.06 -7.95 -12.33
CA GLY A 28 -7.50 -7.68 -13.71
C GLY A 28 -6.48 -6.94 -14.57
N LEU A 29 -5.52 -6.24 -13.95
CA LEU A 29 -4.41 -5.57 -14.63
C LEU A 29 -3.09 -6.34 -14.49
N HIS A 30 -2.95 -7.10 -13.41
CA HIS A 30 -1.69 -7.72 -12.99
C HIS A 30 -1.93 -9.13 -12.41
N PRO A 31 -1.89 -10.18 -13.24
CA PRO A 31 -2.23 -11.55 -12.82
C PRO A 31 -1.41 -12.08 -11.63
N GLU A 32 -0.15 -11.67 -11.51
CA GLU A 32 0.73 -12.11 -10.40
C GLU A 32 0.61 -11.26 -9.12
N ALA A 33 -0.22 -10.21 -9.11
CA ALA A 33 -0.25 -9.25 -8.01
C ALA A 33 -0.73 -9.89 -6.70
N LYS A 34 -1.71 -10.81 -6.77
CA LYS A 34 -2.23 -11.49 -5.59
C LYS A 34 -1.22 -12.43 -4.97
N ASP A 35 -0.56 -13.28 -5.77
CA ASP A 35 0.53 -14.15 -5.30
C ASP A 35 1.63 -13.36 -4.58
N LYS A 36 2.02 -12.20 -5.13
CA LYS A 36 3.03 -11.31 -4.52
C LYS A 36 2.54 -10.73 -3.20
N ALA A 37 1.29 -10.24 -3.15
CA ALA A 37 0.68 -9.71 -1.93
C ALA A 37 0.60 -10.76 -0.82
N VAL A 38 0.18 -11.98 -1.17
CA VAL A 38 0.13 -13.13 -0.23
C VAL A 38 1.52 -13.49 0.25
N SER A 39 2.51 -13.57 -0.65
CA SER A 39 3.89 -13.91 -0.28
C SER A 39 4.52 -12.86 0.65
N VAL A 40 4.24 -11.57 0.43
CA VAL A 40 4.63 -10.49 1.37
C VAL A 40 3.94 -10.67 2.72
N TRP A 41 2.64 -10.95 2.73
CA TRP A 41 1.89 -11.17 3.97
C TRP A 41 2.40 -12.38 4.77
N CYS A 42 2.81 -13.43 4.07
CA CYS A 42 3.30 -14.67 4.67
C CYS A 42 4.81 -14.67 4.91
N ALA A 43 5.50 -13.56 4.67
CA ALA A 43 6.91 -13.43 4.98
C ALA A 43 7.13 -13.41 6.51
N PRO A 44 8.25 -13.96 7.02
CA PRO A 44 8.60 -13.86 8.44
C PRO A 44 8.69 -12.42 8.93
N ASP A 45 9.17 -11.52 8.06
CA ASP A 45 9.17 -10.08 8.26
C ASP A 45 8.40 -9.42 7.11
N ARG A 46 7.14 -9.11 7.38
CA ARG A 46 6.21 -8.52 6.40
C ARG A 46 6.63 -7.12 5.98
N ALA A 47 7.12 -6.31 6.93
CA ALA A 47 7.50 -4.94 6.69
C ALA A 47 8.72 -4.88 5.77
N ARG A 48 9.74 -5.69 6.06
CA ARG A 48 10.91 -5.81 5.18
C ARG A 48 10.56 -6.36 3.81
N ALA A 49 9.71 -7.39 3.73
CA ALA A 49 9.29 -7.95 2.44
C ALA A 49 8.53 -6.94 1.58
N TRP A 50 7.66 -6.13 2.19
CA TRP A 50 6.99 -5.03 1.50
C TRP A 50 7.98 -3.98 1.01
N ALA A 51 8.88 -3.51 1.89
CA ALA A 51 9.86 -2.48 1.56
C ALA A 51 10.78 -2.91 0.41
N GLU A 52 11.28 -4.15 0.41
CA GLU A 52 12.08 -4.70 -0.70
C GLU A 52 11.28 -4.74 -2.01
N LEU A 53 10.04 -5.23 -1.97
CA LEU A 53 9.19 -5.27 -3.16
C LEU A 53 8.93 -3.87 -3.73
N MET A 54 8.72 -2.87 -2.86
CA MET A 54 8.47 -1.49 -3.30
C MET A 54 9.74 -0.78 -3.78
N LYS A 55 10.88 -0.97 -3.11
CA LYS A 55 12.13 -0.25 -3.43
C LYS A 55 12.90 -0.87 -4.59
N SER A 56 13.06 -2.18 -4.58
CA SER A 56 13.93 -2.90 -5.52
C SER A 56 13.15 -3.77 -6.51
N GLY A 57 11.82 -3.90 -6.33
CA GLY A 57 11.00 -4.83 -7.12
C GLY A 57 11.24 -6.30 -6.75
N LYS A 58 12.07 -6.57 -5.73
CA LYS A 58 12.38 -7.92 -5.29
C LYS A 58 11.20 -8.52 -4.55
N ALA A 59 10.50 -9.44 -5.20
CA ALA A 59 9.45 -10.21 -4.53
C ALA A 59 10.05 -11.21 -3.53
N PRO A 60 9.39 -11.46 -2.39
CA PRO A 60 9.75 -12.54 -1.50
C PRO A 60 9.52 -13.90 -2.17
N ASP A 61 10.14 -14.95 -1.63
CA ASP A 61 9.87 -16.32 -2.05
C ASP A 61 8.37 -16.61 -1.97
N LYS A 62 7.86 -17.40 -2.92
CA LYS A 62 6.45 -17.80 -2.92
C LYS A 62 6.13 -18.55 -1.63
N ARG A 63 5.15 -18.02 -0.89
CA ARG A 63 4.64 -18.60 0.36
C ARG A 63 3.14 -18.40 0.42
N SER A 64 2.47 -19.29 1.14
CA SER A 64 1.04 -19.21 1.43
C SER A 64 0.79 -19.52 2.90
N CYS A 65 -0.19 -18.83 3.47
CA CYS A 65 -0.61 -18.89 4.86
C CYS A 65 -2.00 -18.21 4.96
N ASP A 66 -2.65 -18.29 6.13
CA ASP A 66 -3.87 -17.53 6.37
C ASP A 66 -3.60 -16.02 6.23
N HIS A 67 -4.36 -15.36 5.35
CA HIS A 67 -4.10 -13.98 4.96
C HIS A 67 -5.39 -13.17 4.76
N PRO A 68 -5.38 -11.84 4.96
CA PRO A 68 -6.53 -10.98 4.78
C PRO A 68 -6.65 -10.41 3.36
N VAL A 69 -5.85 -10.85 2.39
CA VAL A 69 -5.80 -10.22 1.05
C VAL A 69 -7.19 -10.14 0.39
N ASP A 70 -7.99 -11.20 0.40
CA ASP A 70 -9.35 -11.19 -0.14
C ASP A 70 -10.30 -10.26 0.63
N ARG A 71 -10.14 -10.19 1.95
CA ARG A 71 -10.87 -9.22 2.80
C ARG A 71 -10.50 -7.78 2.43
N ASN A 72 -9.23 -7.51 2.16
CA ASN A 72 -8.76 -6.18 1.77
C ASN A 72 -9.30 -5.78 0.39
N ILE A 73 -9.32 -6.71 -0.58
CA ILE A 73 -9.93 -6.51 -1.90
C ILE A 73 -11.40 -6.12 -1.76
N ALA A 74 -12.17 -6.88 -0.99
CA ALA A 74 -13.58 -6.60 -0.76
C ALA A 74 -13.80 -5.26 -0.04
N LEU A 75 -12.94 -4.89 0.91
CA LEU A 75 -12.99 -3.60 1.60
C LEU A 75 -12.73 -2.45 0.62
N ALA A 76 -11.67 -2.53 -0.17
CA ALA A 76 -11.32 -1.51 -1.16
C ALA A 76 -12.46 -1.28 -2.16
N GLN A 77 -13.11 -2.35 -2.64
CA GLN A 77 -14.29 -2.26 -3.50
C GLN A 77 -15.45 -1.54 -2.84
N ARG A 78 -15.77 -1.86 -1.57
CA ARG A 78 -16.84 -1.17 -0.81
C ARG A 78 -16.57 0.30 -0.58
N LEU A 79 -15.29 0.66 -0.42
CA LEU A 79 -14.84 2.05 -0.27
C LEU A 79 -14.75 2.79 -1.61
N GLY A 80 -15.04 2.14 -2.75
CA GLY A 80 -14.97 2.75 -4.07
C GLY A 80 -13.55 3.02 -4.57
N ILE A 81 -12.54 2.31 -4.03
CA ILE A 81 -11.13 2.47 -4.42
C ILE A 81 -10.90 1.78 -5.76
N GLN A 82 -10.63 2.58 -6.79
CA GLN A 82 -10.46 2.10 -8.17
C GLN A 82 -9.00 1.89 -8.57
N GLY A 83 -8.04 2.34 -7.77
CA GLY A 83 -6.63 2.30 -8.13
C GLY A 83 -5.67 2.36 -6.95
N THR A 84 -4.43 1.96 -7.21
CA THR A 84 -3.34 1.96 -6.23
C THR A 84 -2.18 2.85 -6.68
N PRO A 85 -1.52 3.58 -5.75
CA PRO A 85 -1.88 3.66 -4.33
C PRO A 85 -3.09 4.58 -4.12
N THR A 86 -3.80 4.39 -3.00
CA THR A 86 -4.77 5.34 -2.47
C THR A 86 -4.48 5.45 -0.98
N LEU A 87 -4.24 6.67 -0.51
CA LEU A 87 -3.99 6.95 0.91
C LEU A 87 -5.32 7.24 1.61
N LEU A 88 -5.44 6.80 2.86
CA LEU A 88 -6.58 7.08 3.73
C LEU A 88 -6.04 7.70 5.02
N SER A 89 -6.60 8.84 5.42
CA SER A 89 -6.26 9.50 6.68
C SER A 89 -7.15 8.97 7.80
N ALA A 90 -6.75 9.23 9.05
CA ALA A 90 -7.47 8.76 10.23
C ALA A 90 -8.90 9.33 10.36
N ASP A 91 -9.15 10.49 9.74
CA ASP A 91 -10.46 11.15 9.66
C ASP A 91 -11.31 10.67 8.46
N GLY A 92 -10.82 9.70 7.68
CA GLY A 92 -11.55 9.07 6.58
C GLY A 92 -11.44 9.76 5.22
N ARG A 93 -10.67 10.85 5.10
CA ARG A 93 -10.40 11.43 3.77
C ARG A 93 -9.55 10.47 2.94
N MET A 94 -9.69 10.56 1.63
CA MET A 94 -8.93 9.77 0.67
C MET A 94 -8.07 10.68 -0.20
N LEU A 95 -6.84 10.25 -0.47
CA LEU A 95 -5.94 10.85 -1.46
C LEU A 95 -5.57 9.77 -2.49
N PRO A 96 -6.28 9.71 -3.64
CA PRO A 96 -6.00 8.76 -4.70
C PRO A 96 -4.68 9.07 -5.42
N GLY A 97 -3.95 8.03 -5.80
CA GLY A 97 -2.71 8.13 -6.56
C GLY A 97 -1.46 8.36 -5.71
N ALA A 98 -0.31 8.32 -6.37
CA ALA A 98 0.95 8.69 -5.74
C ALA A 98 1.03 10.22 -5.59
N ALA A 99 1.48 10.68 -4.43
CA ALA A 99 1.64 12.09 -4.10
C ALA A 99 3.07 12.34 -3.59
N SER A 100 3.56 13.57 -3.72
CA SER A 100 4.84 13.94 -3.13
C SER A 100 4.73 14.05 -1.61
N SER A 101 5.89 13.96 -0.92
CA SER A 101 5.96 14.17 0.52
C SER A 101 5.27 15.46 0.98
N GLU A 102 5.51 16.58 0.29
CA GLU A 102 4.91 17.89 0.62
C GLU A 102 3.39 17.88 0.48
N ARG A 103 2.86 17.21 -0.56
CA ARG A 103 1.41 17.10 -0.74
C ARG A 103 0.78 16.25 0.35
N ILE A 104 1.45 15.19 0.78
CA ILE A 104 0.97 14.31 1.86
C ILE A 104 0.96 15.09 3.19
N GLU A 105 2.02 15.84 3.50
CA GLU A 105 2.08 16.68 4.71
C GLU A 105 0.95 17.73 4.73
N GLN A 106 0.76 18.46 3.62
CA GLN A 106 -0.33 19.43 3.49
C GLN A 106 -1.69 18.77 3.71
N TRP A 107 -1.91 17.62 3.06
CA TRP A 107 -3.16 16.87 3.19
C TRP A 107 -3.41 16.41 4.63
N LEU A 108 -2.38 15.96 5.35
CA LEU A 108 -2.49 15.57 6.76
C LEU A 108 -2.65 16.77 7.70
N ALA A 109 -2.07 17.91 7.36
CA ALA A 109 -2.18 19.14 8.15
C ALA A 109 -3.59 19.75 8.14
N GLU A 110 -4.35 19.59 7.05
CA GLU A 110 -5.77 20.00 6.96
C GLU A 110 -6.65 19.40 8.07
N SER A 111 -6.22 18.31 8.70
CA SER A 111 -6.92 17.61 9.79
C SER A 111 -6.33 17.80 11.18
N ARG A 112 -5.24 18.56 11.33
CA ARG A 112 -4.73 18.91 12.66
C ARG A 112 -5.61 20.04 13.22
N PRO A 113 -6.26 19.86 14.38
CA PRO A 113 -7.01 20.93 15.02
C PRO A 113 -6.12 22.12 15.40
#